data_AF-W5SXV0-F1
#
_entry.id   AF-W5SXV0-F1
#
_cell.length_a   1.000
_cell.length_b   1.000
_cell.length_c   1.000
_cell.angle_alpha   90.00
_cell.angle_beta   90.00
_cell.angle_gamma   90.00
#
_symmetry.space_group_name_H-M   'P 1'
#
loop_
_entity.id
_entity.type
_entity.pdbx_description
1 polymer ?
#
loop_
_entity_poly.entity_id
_entity_poly.type
_entity_poly.pdbx_seq_one_letter_code
_entity_poly.pdbx_strand_id
1 'polypeptide(L)'
;MILSKSKISKERVNMSSELQTLHSKILSLLNLTEEVLSFTQFQTYTELLEMIITTKGINADMLTSSHLILLLYYYIGCKLNQTGLIREFDFNRIKNEKINELEISYYPTIGNESNANTSFCNQFESLLSSLKSQTTNPTCCIGILK
;
A
#
# COMPACT_ATOMS: atom_id res chain seq x y z
N MET A 1 -13.93 0.61 39.61
CA MET A 1 -12.87 0.14 38.68
C MET A 1 -13.44 -0.89 37.69
N ILE A 2 -14.41 -0.53 36.83
CA ILE A 2 -15.00 -1.41 35.79
C ILE A 2 -15.38 -0.58 34.54
N LEU A 3 -14.58 0.43 34.18
CA LEU A 3 -14.81 1.27 32.99
C LEU A 3 -13.64 1.24 32.00
N SER A 4 -12.54 0.57 32.36
CA SER A 4 -11.34 0.46 31.52
C SER A 4 -11.27 -0.84 30.70
N LYS A 5 -11.89 -1.95 31.15
CA LYS A 5 -11.87 -3.22 30.39
C LYS A 5 -12.74 -3.19 29.13
N SER A 6 -13.90 -2.52 29.19
CA SER A 6 -14.85 -2.47 28.06
C SER A 6 -14.37 -1.55 26.93
N LYS A 7 -13.62 -0.50 27.25
CA LYS A 7 -13.00 0.39 26.26
C LYS A 7 -11.88 -0.33 25.50
N ILE A 8 -10.99 -1.02 26.22
CA ILE A 8 -9.87 -1.79 25.65
C ILE A 8 -10.37 -2.98 24.82
N SER A 9 -11.42 -3.69 25.27
CA SER A 9 -11.99 -4.80 24.48
C SER A 9 -12.66 -4.29 23.21
N LYS A 10 -13.37 -3.16 23.28
CA LYS A 10 -14.04 -2.57 22.12
C LYS A 10 -13.04 -2.03 21.10
N GLU A 11 -11.94 -1.45 21.55
CA GLU A 11 -10.87 -0.91 20.71
C GLU A 11 -10.08 -2.03 20.00
N ARG A 12 -9.77 -3.14 20.70
CA ARG A 12 -9.17 -4.33 20.06
C ARG A 12 -10.10 -5.01 19.06
N VAL A 13 -11.40 -5.10 19.36
CA VAL A 13 -12.41 -5.64 18.44
C VAL A 13 -12.56 -4.74 17.21
N ASN A 14 -12.52 -3.42 17.38
CA ASN A 14 -12.64 -2.46 16.29
C ASN A 14 -11.41 -2.51 15.37
N MET A 15 -10.19 -2.55 15.93
CA MET A 15 -8.96 -2.72 15.16
C MET A 15 -8.93 -4.05 14.39
N SER A 16 -9.39 -5.15 15.01
CA SER A 16 -9.47 -6.45 14.32
C SER A 16 -10.45 -6.42 13.16
N SER A 17 -11.58 -5.72 13.29
CA SER A 17 -12.58 -5.54 12.24
C SER A 17 -12.05 -4.70 11.07
N GLU A 18 -11.31 -3.63 11.37
CA GLU A 18 -10.70 -2.77 10.34
C GLU A 18 -9.62 -3.52 9.54
N LEU A 19 -8.78 -4.33 10.21
CA LEU A 19 -7.79 -5.17 9.55
C LEU A 19 -8.43 -6.26 8.68
N GLN A 20 -9.52 -6.89 9.14
CA GLN A 20 -10.26 -7.87 8.33
C GLN A 20 -10.91 -7.23 7.09
N THR A 21 -11.41 -6.00 7.24
CA THR A 21 -11.95 -5.23 6.10
C THR A 21 -10.84 -4.92 5.09
N LEU A 22 -9.66 -4.51 5.57
CA LEU A 22 -8.50 -4.24 4.72
C LEU A 22 -7.98 -5.50 4.02
N HIS A 23 -7.92 -6.62 4.73
CA HIS A 23 -7.58 -7.93 4.16
C HIS A 23 -8.54 -8.31 3.02
N SER A 24 -9.84 -8.21 3.25
CA SER A 24 -10.87 -8.48 2.23
C SER A 24 -10.70 -7.57 1.00
N LYS A 25 -10.39 -6.29 1.22
CA LYS A 25 -10.12 -5.33 0.14
C LYS A 25 -8.89 -5.72 -0.69
N ILE A 26 -7.80 -6.13 -0.05
CA ILE A 26 -6.58 -6.58 -0.75
C ILE A 26 -6.83 -7.86 -1.53
N LEU A 27 -7.55 -8.83 -0.96
CA LEU A 27 -7.95 -10.05 -1.68
C LEU A 27 -8.73 -9.70 -2.95
N SER A 28 -9.70 -8.79 -2.85
CA SER A 28 -10.49 -8.34 -4.00
C SER A 28 -9.64 -7.65 -5.07
N LEU A 29 -8.79 -6.70 -4.67
CA LEU A 29 -7.91 -5.93 -5.56
C LEU A 29 -6.91 -6.82 -6.32
N LEU A 30 -6.35 -7.83 -5.65
CA LEU A 30 -5.40 -8.78 -6.23
C LEU A 30 -6.06 -10.02 -6.84
N ASN A 31 -7.40 -10.13 -6.73
CA ASN A 31 -8.19 -11.28 -7.18
C ASN A 31 -7.69 -12.62 -6.61
N LEU A 32 -7.56 -12.64 -5.30
CA LEU A 32 -7.06 -13.77 -4.52
C LEU A 32 -8.16 -14.39 -3.68
N THR A 33 -7.94 -15.64 -3.31
CA THR A 33 -8.72 -16.33 -2.28
C THR A 33 -7.97 -16.30 -0.94
N GLU A 34 -8.65 -16.57 0.16
CA GLU A 34 -8.02 -16.72 1.47
C GLU A 34 -6.99 -17.87 1.53
N GLU A 35 -7.09 -18.84 0.64
CA GLU A 35 -6.10 -19.93 0.51
C GLU A 35 -4.75 -19.40 0.02
N VAL A 36 -4.75 -18.37 -0.84
CA VAL A 36 -3.53 -17.77 -1.40
C VAL A 36 -2.95 -16.71 -0.45
N LEU A 37 -3.82 -15.95 0.23
CA LEU A 37 -3.42 -14.94 1.20
C LEU A 37 -4.33 -15.05 2.43
N SER A 38 -3.94 -15.87 3.39
CA SER A 38 -4.66 -15.99 4.65
C SER A 38 -4.58 -14.71 5.49
N PHE A 39 -5.53 -14.50 6.40
CA PHE A 39 -5.52 -13.34 7.31
C PHE A 39 -4.21 -13.24 8.12
N THR A 40 -3.70 -14.38 8.61
CA THR A 40 -2.42 -14.42 9.35
C THR A 40 -1.25 -13.99 8.48
N GLN A 41 -1.17 -14.47 7.24
CA GLN A 41 -0.10 -14.08 6.32
C GLN A 41 -0.20 -12.60 5.94
N PHE A 42 -1.42 -12.10 5.76
CA PHE A 42 -1.69 -10.69 5.55
C PHE A 42 -1.21 -9.82 6.73
N GLN A 43 -1.43 -10.26 7.98
CA GLN A 43 -0.90 -9.58 9.17
C GLN A 43 0.63 -9.55 9.16
N THR A 44 1.29 -10.68 8.90
CA THR A 44 2.75 -10.74 8.77
C THR A 44 3.26 -9.76 7.70
N TYR A 45 2.61 -9.68 6.54
CA TYR A 45 3.00 -8.73 5.51
C TYR A 45 2.79 -7.26 5.92
N THR A 46 1.75 -6.97 6.70
CA THR A 46 1.49 -5.62 7.21
C THR A 46 2.58 -5.21 8.21
N GLU A 47 2.95 -6.08 9.14
CA GLU A 47 4.04 -5.84 10.10
C GLU A 47 5.39 -5.63 9.39
N LEU A 48 5.69 -6.45 8.38
CA LEU A 48 6.90 -6.30 7.57
C LEU A 48 6.91 -4.96 6.81
N LEU A 49 5.77 -4.56 6.27
CA LEU A 49 5.64 -3.28 5.56
C LEU A 49 5.89 -2.09 6.50
N GLU A 50 5.35 -2.13 7.71
CA GLU A 50 5.59 -1.10 8.73
C GLU A 50 7.09 -0.96 9.05
N MET A 51 7.79 -2.09 9.19
CA MET A 51 9.25 -2.10 9.36
C MET A 51 9.98 -1.53 8.15
N ILE A 52 9.53 -1.81 6.92
CA ILE A 52 10.13 -1.26 5.70
C ILE A 52 9.95 0.27 5.64
N ILE A 53 8.74 0.78 5.92
CA ILE A 53 8.45 2.22 5.95
C ILE A 53 9.38 2.92 6.96
N THR A 54 9.49 2.35 8.16
CA THR A 54 10.33 2.88 9.24
C THR A 54 11.81 2.89 8.84
N THR A 55 12.33 1.77 8.33
CA THR A 55 13.75 1.64 7.95
C THR A 55 14.13 2.48 6.73
N LYS A 56 13.18 2.74 5.81
CA LYS A 56 13.40 3.63 4.66
C LYS A 56 13.39 5.11 5.05
N GLY A 57 12.97 5.44 6.28
CA GLY A 57 12.91 6.80 6.81
C GLY A 57 11.71 7.60 6.27
N ILE A 58 10.61 6.91 5.95
CA ILE A 58 9.36 7.55 5.52
C ILE A 58 8.58 7.97 6.77
N ASN A 59 8.17 9.23 6.83
CA ASN A 59 7.36 9.72 7.95
C ASN A 59 5.93 9.15 7.86
N ALA A 60 5.61 8.18 8.73
CA ALA A 60 4.30 7.53 8.76
C ALA A 60 3.15 8.51 9.05
N ASP A 61 3.40 9.59 9.80
CA ASP A 61 2.37 10.59 10.15
C ASP A 61 1.89 11.39 8.93
N MET A 62 2.67 11.39 7.85
CA MET A 62 2.32 12.06 6.59
C MET A 62 1.66 11.12 5.57
N LEU A 63 1.50 9.83 5.91
CA LEU A 63 0.88 8.86 5.03
C LEU A 63 -0.63 8.86 5.19
N THR A 64 -1.34 9.03 4.06
CA THR A 64 -2.79 8.88 4.01
C THR A 64 -3.16 7.40 4.01
N SER A 65 -4.41 7.08 4.34
CA SER A 65 -4.93 5.71 4.22
C SER A 65 -4.77 5.16 2.80
N SER A 66 -4.88 6.00 1.77
CA SER A 66 -4.66 5.61 0.37
C SER A 66 -3.20 5.24 0.10
N HIS A 67 -2.22 5.98 0.65
CA HIS A 67 -0.81 5.61 0.55
C HIS A 67 -0.55 4.23 1.18
N LEU A 68 -1.10 3.99 2.36
CA LEU A 68 -0.94 2.72 3.08
C LEU A 68 -1.57 1.55 2.32
N ILE A 69 -2.79 1.71 1.80
CA ILE A 69 -3.48 0.68 1.00
C ILE A 69 -2.65 0.37 -0.26
N LEU A 70 -2.14 1.39 -0.95
CA LEU A 70 -1.39 1.22 -2.19
C LEU A 70 -0.03 0.55 -1.94
N LEU A 71 0.67 0.94 -0.87
CA LEU A 71 1.90 0.27 -0.43
C LEU A 71 1.65 -1.20 -0.12
N LEU A 72 0.56 -1.51 0.60
CA LEU A 72 0.20 -2.88 0.95
C LEU A 72 -0.16 -3.71 -0.29
N TYR A 73 -0.93 -3.14 -1.20
CA TYR A 73 -1.27 -3.74 -2.49
C TYR A 73 -0.02 -4.10 -3.31
N TYR A 74 0.89 -3.14 -3.51
CA TYR A 74 2.11 -3.39 -4.28
C TYR A 74 3.09 -4.32 -3.56
N TYR A 75 3.22 -4.21 -2.23
CA TYR A 75 4.09 -5.07 -1.45
C TYR A 75 3.65 -6.54 -1.50
N ILE A 76 2.37 -6.80 -1.22
CA ILE A 76 1.81 -8.15 -1.24
C ILE A 76 1.84 -8.70 -2.67
N GLY A 77 1.46 -7.90 -3.66
CA GLY A 77 1.59 -8.27 -5.06
C GLY A 77 3.02 -8.64 -5.44
N CYS A 78 4.02 -7.90 -4.96
CA CYS A 78 5.43 -8.20 -5.19
C CYS A 78 5.83 -9.55 -4.58
N LYS A 79 5.44 -9.82 -3.33
CA LYS A 79 5.75 -11.08 -2.64
C LYS A 79 5.12 -12.28 -3.32
N LEU A 80 3.84 -12.18 -3.70
CA LEU A 80 3.13 -13.26 -4.38
C LEU A 80 3.62 -13.47 -5.82
N ASN A 81 4.08 -12.40 -6.49
CA ASN A 81 4.69 -12.51 -7.81
C ASN A 81 6.05 -13.24 -7.73
N GLN A 82 6.88 -12.91 -6.73
CA GLN A 82 8.17 -13.58 -6.49
C GLN A 82 8.03 -15.08 -6.20
N THR A 83 6.93 -15.50 -5.57
CA THR A 83 6.65 -16.92 -5.30
C THR A 83 5.92 -17.63 -6.44
N GLY A 84 5.59 -16.92 -7.52
CA GLY A 84 4.86 -17.46 -8.67
C GLY A 84 3.37 -17.70 -8.44
N LEU A 85 2.82 -17.22 -7.31
CA LEU A 85 1.40 -17.35 -6.96
C LEU A 85 0.49 -16.41 -7.75
N ILE A 86 1.02 -15.29 -8.24
CA ILE A 86 0.34 -14.40 -9.18
C ILE A 86 1.23 -14.07 -10.38
N ARG A 87 0.60 -13.87 -11.54
CA ARG A 87 1.26 -13.40 -12.77
C ARG A 87 1.06 -11.88 -12.94
N GLU A 88 1.70 -11.31 -13.96
CA GLU A 88 1.88 -9.86 -14.18
C GLU A 88 0.62 -8.99 -14.05
N PHE A 89 0.89 -7.71 -13.85
CA PHE A 89 -0.02 -6.62 -13.52
C PHE A 89 -1.08 -6.35 -14.60
N ASP A 90 -2.36 -6.27 -14.23
CA ASP A 90 -3.42 -5.72 -15.10
C ASP A 90 -3.83 -4.32 -14.63
N PHE A 91 -3.24 -3.30 -15.26
CA PHE A 91 -3.49 -1.88 -14.97
C PHE A 91 -4.96 -1.48 -15.14
N ASN A 92 -5.75 -2.22 -15.92
CA ASN A 92 -7.15 -1.89 -16.16
C ASN A 92 -8.02 -2.11 -14.92
N ARG A 93 -7.56 -2.91 -13.94
CA ARG A 93 -8.35 -3.24 -12.74
C ARG A 93 -8.36 -2.12 -11.71
N ILE A 94 -7.23 -1.44 -11.49
CA ILE A 94 -7.13 -0.32 -10.53
C ILE A 94 -7.85 0.93 -11.05
N LYS A 95 -7.89 1.14 -12.38
CA LYS A 95 -8.57 2.30 -12.99
C LYS A 95 -10.08 2.32 -12.75
N ASN A 96 -10.71 1.15 -12.57
CA ASN A 96 -12.16 1.02 -12.39
C ASN A 96 -12.58 1.07 -10.91
N GLU A 97 -11.70 0.70 -9.98
CA GLU A 97 -11.87 1.05 -8.57
C GLU A 97 -11.29 2.45 -8.34
N LYS A 98 -12.06 3.49 -8.67
CA LYS A 98 -11.74 4.87 -8.27
C LYS A 98 -11.57 4.91 -6.75
N ILE A 99 -10.35 4.71 -6.26
CA ILE A 99 -9.91 5.12 -4.94
C ILE A 99 -10.04 6.64 -4.97
N ASN A 100 -11.10 7.15 -4.34
CA ASN A 100 -11.44 8.57 -4.28
C ASN A 100 -10.17 9.44 -4.21
N GLU A 101 -10.01 10.29 -5.22
CA GLU A 101 -9.09 11.44 -5.26
C GLU A 101 -7.58 11.19 -5.45
N LEU A 102 -7.15 10.05 -6.00
CA LEU A 102 -5.79 9.93 -6.57
C LEU A 102 -5.85 9.85 -8.09
N GLU A 103 -5.88 11.02 -8.73
CA GLU A 103 -5.62 11.16 -10.16
C GLU A 103 -4.11 10.98 -10.41
N ILE A 104 -3.67 9.72 -10.45
CA ILE A 104 -2.29 9.41 -10.83
C ILE A 104 -2.21 9.55 -12.36
N SER A 105 -1.69 10.70 -12.82
CA SER A 105 -1.40 10.95 -14.23
C SER A 105 -0.23 10.07 -14.69
N TYR A 106 -0.54 8.88 -15.20
CA TYR A 106 0.43 8.03 -15.87
C TYR A 106 0.58 8.45 -17.34
N TYR A 107 1.76 8.92 -17.71
CA TYR A 107 2.18 8.99 -19.11
C TYR A 107 2.70 7.61 -19.54
N PRO A 108 2.02 6.89 -20.45
CA PRO A 108 2.60 5.67 -21.01
C PRO A 108 3.71 6.08 -21.97
N THR A 109 4.96 5.80 -21.60
CA THR A 109 6.09 5.90 -22.52
C THR A 109 5.97 4.74 -23.50
N ILE A 110 5.44 5.01 -24.70
CA ILE A 110 5.48 4.08 -25.83
C ILE A 110 6.93 4.03 -26.30
N GLY A 111 7.70 3.07 -25.80
CA GLY A 111 9.08 2.85 -26.18
C GLY A 111 9.44 1.38 -25.93
N ASN A 112 9.89 0.70 -26.98
CA ASN A 112 10.34 -0.68 -26.99
C ASN A 112 11.48 -0.96 -25.99
N GLU A 113 11.15 -1.20 -24.73
CA GLU A 113 12.00 -1.94 -23.79
C GLU A 113 11.14 -2.91 -22.98
N SER A 114 11.40 -4.20 -23.20
CA SER A 114 10.79 -5.33 -22.53
C SER A 114 10.90 -5.22 -21.00
N ASN A 115 9.75 -5.31 -20.33
CA ASN A 115 9.54 -5.80 -18.95
C ASN A 115 10.16 -5.06 -17.76
N ALA A 116 10.64 -3.83 -17.91
CA ALA A 116 11.20 -3.08 -16.77
C ALA A 116 10.16 -2.28 -15.95
N ASN A 117 8.94 -2.06 -16.47
CA ASN A 117 8.00 -1.08 -15.90
C ASN A 117 6.65 -1.63 -15.38
N THR A 118 6.49 -2.95 -15.29
CA THR A 118 5.18 -3.59 -15.02
C THR A 118 5.15 -4.53 -13.81
N SER A 119 6.26 -4.71 -13.08
CA SER A 119 6.27 -5.60 -11.91
C SER A 119 5.75 -4.89 -10.66
N PHE A 120 4.98 -5.61 -9.83
CA PHE A 120 4.53 -5.11 -8.52
C PHE A 120 5.69 -4.61 -7.66
N CYS A 121 6.86 -5.24 -7.76
CA CYS A 121 8.06 -4.85 -7.01
C CYS A 121 8.61 -3.49 -7.45
N ASN A 122 8.62 -3.20 -8.75
CA ASN A 122 9.09 -1.91 -9.25
C ASN A 122 8.14 -0.79 -8.85
N GLN A 123 6.82 -1.04 -8.90
CA GLN A 123 5.81 -0.09 -8.44
C GLN A 123 5.91 0.15 -6.93
N PHE A 124 6.20 -0.89 -6.14
CA PHE A 124 6.44 -0.77 -4.71
C PHE A 124 7.67 0.11 -4.40
N GLU A 125 8.82 -0.14 -5.02
CA GLU A 125 10.04 0.64 -4.80
C GLU A 125 9.91 2.08 -5.31
N SER A 126 9.22 2.29 -6.43
CA SER A 126 8.91 3.62 -6.96
C SER A 126 8.04 4.43 -5.98
N LEU A 127 6.99 3.80 -5.45
CA LEU A 127 6.11 4.44 -4.46
C LEU A 127 6.87 4.76 -3.16
N LEU A 128 7.68 3.84 -2.63
CA LEU A 128 8.52 4.09 -1.46
C LEU A 128 9.45 5.29 -1.67
N SER A 129 10.09 5.36 -2.85
CA SER A 129 11.01 6.45 -3.19
C SER A 129 10.29 7.80 -3.29
N SER A 130 9.13 7.81 -3.93
CA SER A 130 8.27 9.00 -4.03
C SER A 130 7.80 9.49 -2.65
N LEU A 131 7.28 8.59 -1.81
CA LEU A 131 6.83 8.92 -0.46
C LEU A 131 7.98 9.40 0.42
N LYS A 132 9.16 8.78 0.32
CA LYS A 132 10.35 9.27 1.02
C LYS A 132 10.65 10.72 0.64
N SER A 133 10.72 11.03 -0.66
CA SER A 133 11.02 12.39 -1.13
C SER A 133 10.01 13.43 -0.62
N GLN A 134 8.71 13.09 -0.61
CA GLN A 134 7.63 13.96 -0.14
C GLN A 134 7.65 14.16 1.37
N THR A 135 7.99 13.12 2.14
CA THR A 135 8.03 13.17 3.60
C THR A 135 9.33 13.76 4.15
N THR A 136 10.43 13.71 3.39
CA THR A 136 11.71 14.36 3.76
C THR A 136 11.77 15.83 3.37
N ASN A 137 11.02 16.26 2.35
CA ASN A 137 10.94 17.65 1.91
C ASN A 137 9.49 18.16 1.97
N PRO A 138 8.99 18.54 3.16
CA PRO A 138 7.72 19.25 3.26
C PRO A 138 7.90 20.65 2.68
N THR A 139 7.67 20.82 1.37
CA THR A 139 7.55 22.11 0.66
C THR A 139 8.32 23.27 1.31
N CYS A 140 9.66 23.18 1.34
CA CYS A 140 10.48 24.33 1.68
C CYS A 140 10.68 25.17 0.41
N CYS A 141 10.17 26.41 0.44
CA CYS A 141 10.42 27.53 -0.48
C CYS A 141 9.61 27.57 -1.81
N ILE A 142 8.35 28.02 -1.76
CA ILE A 142 7.86 28.94 -2.80
C ILE A 142 8.24 30.35 -2.33
N GLY A 143 9.35 30.87 -2.86
CA GLY A 143 9.78 32.23 -2.63
C GLY A 143 8.76 33.21 -3.22
N ILE A 144 8.24 34.10 -2.37
CA ILE A 144 7.65 35.35 -2.81
C ILE A 144 8.81 36.21 -3.32
N LEU A 145 8.99 36.27 -4.64
CA LEU A 145 9.77 37.34 -5.26
C LEU A 145 8.86 38.56 -5.36
N LYS A 146 9.29 39.63 -4.68
CA LYS A 146 8.71 40.98 -4.70
C LYS A 146 8.62 41.55 -6.11
#